data_AF-A0A803NAK6-F1
#
_entry.id   AF-A0A803NAK6-F1
#
_cell.length_a   1.000
_cell.length_b   1.000
_cell.length_c   1.000
_cell.angle_alpha   90.00
_cell.angle_beta   90.00
_cell.angle_gamma   90.00
#
_symmetry.space_group_name_H-M   'P 1'
#
loop_
_entity.id
_entity.type
_entity.pdbx_description
1 polymer ?
#
loop_
_entity_poly.entity_id
_entity_poly.type
_entity_poly.pdbx_seq_one_letter_code
_entity_poly.pdbx_strand_id
1 'polypeptide(L)'
;MAWQIISSLHLFFYTSLSLISLTTSQNNPIFLGWKCEDSNGNYTKNSLFHSNLLNAFSNLTSLSSSNIFSNYSGGIREDAANEVFALYDCRNDLPLRTCHDCVEEAAKNLLEICTSKEAITYYEQCMLRYANRPIYNIMELKPQLYFCEISIPDGGELNRTVEPILKGLIDEATMENSSRYFGLGDESYFEYQRVYSMVQCTPDISREQCKECLMNSLNYTLQCSNDSMMSSYHGVPSCFMRYDFVSFYNISSPSPSPVPPMATMSTHSRTTSNGGCCLEVEVPLLVYEFISNGTLHDHIHNQERPSWYSWSNCLRIAMDSANALAYIHSLPIIHRDIKSSNILLDDSYAEKISDFGASRLIPLNETHLSTVVQGTLGYLDP
;
A
#
# COMPACT_ATOMS: atom_id res chain seq x y z
N MET A 1 20.69 -35.03 -52.69
CA MET A 1 20.88 -35.47 -51.30
C MET A 1 21.15 -34.22 -50.49
N ALA A 2 20.16 -33.46 -50.04
CA ALA A 2 19.06 -33.85 -49.14
C ALA A 2 19.61 -34.33 -47.79
N TRP A 3 19.13 -33.68 -46.72
CA TRP A 3 19.28 -34.02 -45.30
C TRP A 3 20.51 -33.50 -44.54
N GLN A 4 20.63 -32.17 -44.38
CA GLN A 4 21.21 -31.62 -43.13
C GLN A 4 20.82 -30.15 -42.81
N ILE A 5 19.62 -29.70 -43.19
CA ILE A 5 19.04 -28.41 -42.75
C ILE A 5 17.57 -28.62 -42.32
N ILE A 6 17.32 -29.65 -41.51
CA ILE A 6 16.01 -29.88 -40.87
C ILE A 6 16.26 -30.16 -39.39
N SER A 7 16.52 -29.11 -38.61
CA SER A 7 16.06 -29.04 -37.21
C SER A 7 15.88 -27.60 -36.69
N SER A 8 16.07 -26.58 -37.53
CA SER A 8 15.96 -25.17 -37.11
C SER A 8 14.67 -24.45 -37.56
N LEU A 9 13.70 -25.18 -38.13
CA LEU A 9 12.49 -24.59 -38.74
C LEU A 9 11.16 -25.04 -38.12
N HIS A 10 11.20 -25.70 -36.96
CA HIS A 10 10.00 -25.99 -36.15
C HIS A 10 9.89 -25.19 -34.84
N LEU A 11 10.77 -24.22 -34.61
CA LEU A 11 10.66 -23.31 -33.47
C LEU A 11 10.22 -21.88 -33.83
N PHE A 12 9.73 -21.66 -35.06
CA PHE A 12 9.23 -20.35 -35.52
C PHE A 12 7.71 -20.29 -35.74
N PHE A 13 6.97 -21.30 -35.30
CA PHE A 13 5.49 -21.34 -35.39
C PHE A 13 4.78 -21.46 -34.03
N TYR A 14 5.45 -21.12 -32.93
CA TYR A 14 4.83 -20.98 -31.60
C TYR A 14 5.10 -19.61 -30.94
N THR A 15 5.37 -18.56 -31.72
CA THR A 15 5.42 -17.17 -31.24
C THR A 15 4.19 -16.35 -31.64
N SER A 16 3.10 -17.01 -32.05
CA SER A 16 1.82 -16.37 -32.38
C SER A 16 0.71 -16.80 -31.43
N LEU A 17 0.87 -16.60 -30.11
CA LEU A 17 -0.24 -16.48 -29.14
C LEU A 17 0.28 -16.09 -27.75
N SER A 18 1.00 -14.97 -27.70
CA SER A 18 1.07 -14.13 -26.51
C SER A 18 1.33 -12.68 -26.94
N LEU A 19 0.45 -12.19 -27.82
CA LEU A 19 -0.05 -10.83 -27.63
C LEU A 19 -0.73 -10.84 -26.24
N ILE A 20 0.07 -10.75 -25.19
CA ILE A 20 -0.39 -10.16 -23.95
C ILE A 20 -0.72 -8.74 -24.39
N SER A 21 -2.01 -8.51 -24.55
CA SER A 21 -2.59 -7.21 -24.64
C SER A 21 -1.78 -6.27 -23.76
N LEU A 22 -1.15 -5.27 -24.37
CA LEU A 22 -0.96 -3.99 -23.70
C LEU A 22 -2.37 -3.48 -23.41
N THR A 23 -3.02 -4.07 -22.40
CA THR A 23 -4.12 -3.43 -21.73
C THR A 23 -3.49 -2.18 -21.16
N THR A 24 -3.86 -1.03 -21.72
CA THR A 24 -4.00 0.19 -20.94
C THR A 24 -4.30 -0.20 -19.50
N SER A 25 -3.49 0.16 -18.50
CA SER A 25 -3.88 -0.12 -17.11
C SER A 25 -5.18 0.66 -16.88
N GLN A 26 -6.32 -0.03 -17.01
CA GLN A 26 -7.50 0.37 -16.28
C GLN A 26 -7.10 0.09 -14.83
N ASN A 27 -6.73 1.13 -14.10
CA ASN A 27 -6.50 1.03 -12.67
C ASN A 27 -7.85 0.65 -12.05
N ASN A 28 -8.08 -0.66 -11.90
CA ASN A 28 -9.30 -1.17 -11.30
C ASN A 28 -9.44 -0.60 -9.87
N PRO A 29 -10.66 -0.27 -9.43
CA PRO A 29 -10.90 0.19 -8.06
C PRO A 29 -10.35 -0.82 -7.04
N ILE A 30 -9.68 -0.33 -5.99
CA ILE A 30 -9.01 -1.16 -5.00
C ILE A 30 -9.98 -1.40 -3.85
N PHE A 31 -10.49 -2.62 -3.76
CA PHE A 31 -11.45 -3.02 -2.74
C PHE A 31 -10.79 -3.13 -1.36
N LEU A 32 -11.39 -2.53 -0.34
CA LEU A 32 -10.91 -2.59 1.05
C LEU A 32 -11.80 -3.53 1.88
N GLY A 33 -13.11 -3.35 1.86
CA GLY A 33 -14.01 -4.15 2.70
C GLY A 33 -15.47 -3.79 2.56
N TRP A 34 -16.36 -4.66 3.03
CA TRP A 34 -17.80 -4.41 3.08
C TRP A 34 -18.41 -4.87 4.41
N LYS A 35 -19.61 -4.36 4.71
CA LYS A 35 -20.46 -4.78 5.83
C LYS A 35 -21.91 -4.81 5.37
N CYS A 36 -22.59 -5.94 5.55
CA CYS A 36 -24.04 -6.05 5.41
C CYS A 36 -24.66 -6.11 6.82
N GLU A 37 -25.70 -5.32 7.07
CA GLU A 37 -26.39 -5.22 8.36
C GLU A 37 -27.71 -5.99 8.33
N ASP A 38 -27.66 -7.25 8.75
CA ASP A 38 -28.81 -8.16 8.74
C ASP A 38 -29.90 -7.76 9.77
N SER A 39 -29.55 -6.97 10.81
CA SER A 39 -30.51 -6.58 11.84
C SER A 39 -31.63 -5.66 11.31
N ASN A 40 -31.39 -4.96 10.19
CA ASN A 40 -32.36 -4.09 9.53
C ASN A 40 -33.20 -4.82 8.47
N GLY A 41 -33.11 -6.15 8.46
CA GLY A 41 -33.91 -7.04 7.64
C GLY A 41 -33.27 -7.33 6.29
N ASN A 42 -33.73 -8.41 5.66
CA ASN A 42 -33.20 -8.88 4.38
C ASN A 42 -34.24 -8.68 3.27
N TYR A 43 -33.75 -8.58 2.04
CA TYR A 43 -34.59 -8.54 0.85
C TYR A 43 -34.30 -9.76 -0.03
N THR A 44 -35.26 -10.15 -0.86
CA THR A 44 -35.08 -11.20 -1.85
C THR A 44 -34.81 -10.59 -3.23
N LYS A 45 -34.03 -11.29 -4.06
CA LYS A 45 -33.85 -10.89 -5.46
C LYS A 45 -35.22 -10.77 -6.15
N ASN A 46 -35.37 -9.76 -7.00
CA ASN A 46 -36.63 -9.37 -7.66
C ASN A 46 -37.76 -8.84 -6.74
N SER A 47 -37.49 -8.57 -5.46
CA SER A 47 -38.44 -7.82 -4.62
C SER A 47 -38.57 -6.35 -5.05
N LEU A 48 -39.59 -5.66 -4.52
CA LEU A 48 -39.76 -4.22 -4.74
C LEU A 48 -38.56 -3.42 -4.21
N PHE A 49 -38.09 -3.71 -3.00
CA PHE A 49 -36.87 -3.12 -2.44
C PHE A 49 -35.66 -3.35 -3.37
N HIS A 50 -35.46 -4.57 -3.88
CA HIS A 50 -34.37 -4.86 -4.82
C HIS A 50 -34.47 -4.01 -6.10
N SER A 51 -35.67 -3.87 -6.66
CA SER A 51 -35.90 -3.03 -7.84
C SER A 51 -35.61 -1.55 -7.58
N ASN A 52 -36.01 -1.05 -6.40
CA ASN A 52 -35.70 0.32 -5.97
C ASN A 52 -34.19 0.51 -5.75
N LEU A 53 -33.49 -0.49 -5.22
CA LEU A 53 -32.04 -0.47 -5.03
C LEU A 53 -31.28 -0.45 -6.36
N LEU A 54 -31.71 -1.24 -7.34
CA LEU A 54 -31.15 -1.19 -8.70
C LEU A 54 -31.31 0.20 -9.34
N ASN A 55 -32.48 0.83 -9.15
CA ASN A 55 -32.72 2.19 -9.63
C ASN A 55 -31.84 3.22 -8.91
N ALA A 56 -31.68 3.09 -7.59
CA ALA A 56 -30.80 3.94 -6.80
C ALA A 56 -29.35 3.86 -7.30
N PHE A 57 -28.82 2.65 -7.48
CA PHE A 57 -27.45 2.44 -7.94
C PHE A 57 -27.23 2.92 -9.38
N SER A 58 -28.17 2.64 -10.28
CA SER A 58 -28.13 3.17 -11.65
C SER A 58 -28.08 4.70 -11.67
N ASN A 59 -28.89 5.36 -10.83
CA ASN A 59 -28.91 6.81 -10.73
C ASN A 59 -27.58 7.37 -10.17
N LEU A 60 -27.11 6.83 -9.05
CA LEU A 60 -25.85 7.25 -8.42
C LEU A 60 -24.64 7.05 -9.33
N THR A 61 -24.56 5.92 -10.03
CA THR A 61 -23.51 5.66 -11.03
C THR A 61 -23.57 6.66 -12.19
N SER A 62 -24.76 7.09 -12.62
CA SER A 62 -24.85 8.15 -13.63
C SER A 62 -24.37 9.51 -13.10
N LEU A 63 -24.68 9.84 -11.84
CA LEU A 63 -24.27 11.10 -11.22
C LEU A 63 -22.76 11.18 -10.96
N SER A 64 -22.10 10.05 -10.73
CA SER A 64 -20.64 9.98 -10.47
C SER A 64 -19.78 10.43 -11.66
N SER A 65 -20.35 10.50 -12.87
CA SER A 65 -19.69 11.12 -14.03
C SER A 65 -19.47 12.64 -13.89
N SER A 66 -20.17 13.30 -12.97
CA SER A 66 -20.14 14.77 -12.81
C SER A 66 -19.97 15.24 -11.37
N ASN A 67 -20.11 14.35 -10.38
CA ASN A 67 -20.02 14.67 -8.96
C ASN A 67 -19.21 13.62 -8.21
N ILE A 68 -18.42 14.04 -7.23
CA ILE A 68 -17.68 13.15 -6.32
C ILE A 68 -18.52 12.67 -5.13
N PHE A 69 -19.67 13.28 -4.90
CA PHE A 69 -20.63 12.88 -3.87
C PHE A 69 -22.04 13.10 -4.40
N SER A 70 -22.92 12.12 -4.22
CA SER A 70 -24.36 12.27 -4.44
C SER A 70 -25.14 11.34 -3.52
N ASN A 71 -26.41 11.69 -3.28
CA ASN A 71 -27.36 10.87 -2.56
C ASN A 71 -28.62 10.60 -3.40
N TYR A 72 -29.35 9.54 -3.04
CA TYR A 72 -30.58 9.11 -3.70
C TYR A 72 -31.59 8.60 -2.67
N SER A 73 -32.75 9.24 -2.60
CA SER A 73 -33.92 8.70 -1.92
C SER A 73 -34.98 8.26 -2.93
N GLY A 74 -35.46 7.02 -2.83
CA GLY A 74 -36.51 6.51 -3.68
C GLY A 74 -37.38 5.45 -3.01
N GLY A 75 -38.62 5.33 -3.47
CA GLY A 75 -39.66 4.51 -2.85
C GLY A 75 -40.92 5.33 -2.56
N ILE A 76 -42.04 4.65 -2.30
CA ILE A 76 -43.30 5.30 -1.95
C ILE A 76 -43.34 5.42 -0.43
N ARG A 77 -43.56 6.62 0.12
CA ARG A 77 -43.61 6.87 1.58
C ARG A 77 -44.63 6.02 2.33
N GLU A 78 -45.70 5.62 1.65
CA GLU A 78 -46.74 4.74 2.18
C GLU A 78 -46.27 3.29 2.33
N ASP A 79 -45.12 2.95 1.72
CA ASP A 79 -44.44 1.65 1.78
C ASP A 79 -42.98 1.82 2.24
N ALA A 80 -42.83 2.36 3.46
CA ALA A 80 -41.53 2.61 4.10
C ALA A 80 -40.62 1.37 4.16
N ALA A 81 -41.19 0.15 4.11
CA ALA A 81 -40.40 -1.08 4.10
C ALA A 81 -39.59 -1.30 2.81
N ASN A 82 -39.97 -0.63 1.72
CA ASN A 82 -39.33 -0.73 0.40
C ASN A 82 -38.65 0.58 -0.04
N GLU A 83 -38.59 1.60 0.81
CA GLU A 83 -37.79 2.80 0.57
C GLU A 83 -36.30 2.47 0.60
N VAL A 84 -35.54 3.16 -0.25
CA VAL A 84 -34.09 3.05 -0.37
C VAL A 84 -33.48 4.43 -0.25
N PHE A 85 -32.51 4.54 0.65
CA PHE A 85 -31.62 5.67 0.79
C PHE A 85 -30.22 5.18 0.48
N ALA A 86 -29.57 5.76 -0.52
CA ALA A 86 -28.20 5.42 -0.89
C ALA A 86 -27.34 6.68 -1.09
N LEU A 87 -26.04 6.59 -0.86
CA LEU A 87 -25.08 7.64 -1.21
C LEU A 87 -23.74 7.01 -1.55
N TYR A 88 -22.96 7.74 -2.35
CA TYR A 88 -21.54 7.49 -2.49
C TYR A 88 -20.75 8.74 -2.12
N ASP A 89 -19.51 8.51 -1.68
CA ASP A 89 -18.52 9.55 -1.45
C ASP A 89 -17.19 9.08 -2.02
N CYS A 90 -16.68 9.80 -3.01
CA CYS A 90 -15.36 9.57 -3.59
C CYS A 90 -14.34 10.46 -2.88
N ARG A 91 -13.07 10.05 -2.90
CA ARG A 91 -11.97 10.91 -2.48
C ARG A 91 -11.94 12.21 -3.29
N ASN A 92 -11.73 13.33 -2.60
CA ASN A 92 -11.79 14.66 -3.22
C ASN A 92 -10.64 14.96 -4.19
N ASP A 93 -9.52 14.24 -4.11
CA ASP A 93 -8.34 14.42 -4.97
C ASP A 93 -8.40 13.61 -6.27
N LEU A 94 -9.46 12.82 -6.48
CA LEU A 94 -9.56 11.93 -7.63
C LEU A 94 -10.22 12.58 -8.86
N PRO A 95 -9.79 12.20 -10.08
CA PRO A 95 -10.53 12.51 -11.29
C PRO A 95 -11.94 11.91 -11.26
N LEU A 96 -12.92 12.62 -11.83
CA LEU A 96 -14.32 12.15 -11.92
C LEU A 96 -14.45 10.78 -12.58
N ARG A 97 -13.59 10.46 -13.55
CA ARG A 97 -13.58 9.13 -14.17
C ARG A 97 -13.24 8.01 -13.18
N THR A 98 -12.20 8.22 -12.36
CA THR A 98 -11.80 7.25 -11.33
C THR A 98 -12.88 7.09 -10.27
N CYS A 99 -13.54 8.20 -9.90
CA CYS A 99 -14.71 8.14 -9.02
C CYS A 99 -15.84 7.32 -9.65
N HIS A 100 -16.17 7.57 -10.92
CA HIS A 100 -17.21 6.84 -11.64
C HIS A 100 -16.93 5.34 -11.70
N ASP A 101 -15.72 4.95 -12.12
CA ASP A 101 -15.30 3.55 -12.21
C ASP A 101 -15.42 2.85 -10.84
N CYS A 102 -15.06 3.54 -9.74
CA CYS A 102 -15.20 3.03 -8.38
C CYS A 102 -16.66 2.82 -7.96
N VAL A 103 -17.52 3.82 -8.20
CA VAL A 103 -18.94 3.74 -7.83
C VAL A 103 -19.66 2.64 -8.62
N GLU A 104 -19.34 2.49 -9.91
CA GLU A 104 -19.91 1.44 -10.75
C GLU A 104 -19.54 0.04 -10.22
N GLU A 105 -18.27 -0.19 -9.91
CA GLU A 105 -17.78 -1.46 -9.37
C GLU A 105 -18.35 -1.75 -7.97
N ALA A 106 -18.37 -0.74 -7.10
CA ALA A 106 -18.95 -0.85 -5.76
C ALA A 106 -20.43 -1.23 -5.79
N ALA A 107 -21.21 -0.66 -6.71
CA ALA A 107 -22.62 -0.95 -6.88
C ALA A 107 -22.85 -2.40 -7.33
N LYS A 108 -22.06 -2.87 -8.30
CA LYS A 108 -22.11 -4.27 -8.77
C LYS A 108 -21.82 -5.25 -7.63
N ASN A 109 -20.73 -5.00 -6.89
CA ASN A 109 -20.29 -5.90 -5.83
C ASN A 109 -21.25 -5.94 -4.65
N LEU A 110 -21.82 -4.80 -4.23
CA LEU A 110 -22.83 -4.80 -3.16
C LEU A 110 -24.08 -5.60 -3.51
N LEU A 111 -24.56 -5.55 -4.76
CA LEU A 111 -25.72 -6.33 -5.21
C LEU A 111 -25.44 -7.83 -5.26
N GLU A 112 -24.20 -8.23 -5.50
CA GLU A 112 -23.78 -9.63 -5.53
C GLU A 112 -23.62 -10.19 -4.11
N ILE A 113 -23.03 -9.40 -3.22
CA ILE A 113 -22.58 -9.85 -1.90
C ILE A 113 -23.68 -9.72 -0.84
N CYS A 114 -24.41 -8.61 -0.80
CA CYS A 114 -25.34 -8.30 0.30
C CYS A 114 -26.80 -8.54 -0.08
N THR A 115 -27.52 -9.32 0.74
CA THR A 115 -28.98 -9.45 0.71
C THR A 115 -29.68 -8.69 1.84
N SER A 116 -28.91 -8.00 2.69
CA SER A 116 -29.41 -7.15 3.77
C SER A 116 -29.91 -5.81 3.22
N LYS A 117 -30.92 -5.22 3.88
CA LYS A 117 -31.50 -3.93 3.49
C LYS A 117 -30.64 -2.73 3.87
N GLU A 118 -29.55 -2.95 4.57
CA GLU A 118 -28.54 -1.94 4.86
C GLU A 118 -27.15 -2.55 4.64
N ALA A 119 -26.31 -1.84 3.90
CA ALA A 119 -24.93 -2.23 3.68
C ALA A 119 -24.04 -1.05 3.29
N ILE A 120 -22.74 -1.24 3.46
CA ILE A 120 -21.70 -0.29 3.08
C ILE A 120 -20.50 -1.05 2.53
N THR A 121 -19.87 -0.50 1.50
CA THR A 121 -18.61 -0.97 0.95
C THR A 121 -17.61 0.17 0.87
N TYR A 122 -16.34 -0.16 1.09
CA TYR A 122 -15.22 0.76 1.08
C TYR A 122 -14.20 0.29 0.05
N TYR A 123 -13.79 1.21 -0.78
CA TYR A 123 -12.68 1.12 -1.71
C TYR A 123 -11.68 2.22 -1.36
N GLU A 124 -10.46 2.09 -1.85
CA GLU A 124 -9.47 3.15 -1.71
C GLU A 124 -9.94 4.47 -2.35
N GLN A 125 -10.73 4.38 -3.42
CA GLN A 125 -11.17 5.52 -4.20
C GLN A 125 -12.54 6.08 -3.76
N CYS A 126 -13.43 5.25 -3.21
CA CYS A 126 -14.78 5.64 -2.86
C CYS A 126 -15.42 4.76 -1.79
N MET A 127 -16.48 5.26 -1.18
CA MET A 127 -17.41 4.52 -0.34
C MET A 127 -18.80 4.57 -0.99
N LEU A 128 -19.54 3.47 -0.93
CA LEU A 128 -20.94 3.38 -1.34
C LEU A 128 -21.73 2.69 -0.23
N ARG A 129 -22.85 3.30 0.19
CA ARG A 129 -23.74 2.74 1.21
C ARG A 129 -25.20 2.91 0.85
N TYR A 130 -26.03 1.99 1.33
CA TYR A 130 -27.48 2.08 1.26
C TYR A 130 -28.16 1.56 2.54
N ALA A 131 -29.39 2.00 2.77
CA ALA A 131 -30.25 1.55 3.86
C ALA A 131 -31.74 1.68 3.50
N ASN A 132 -32.60 1.01 4.26
CA ASN A 132 -34.06 1.20 4.26
C ASN A 132 -34.54 2.22 5.30
N ARG A 133 -33.67 3.16 5.67
CA ARG A 133 -33.93 4.26 6.60
C ARG A 133 -33.15 5.50 6.15
N PRO A 134 -33.54 6.71 6.59
CA PRO A 134 -32.75 7.90 6.34
C PRO A 134 -31.32 7.76 6.87
N ILE A 135 -30.35 8.15 6.05
CA ILE A 135 -28.90 8.10 6.36
C ILE A 135 -28.15 9.40 6.01
N TYR A 136 -28.87 10.45 5.56
CA TYR A 136 -28.27 11.74 5.19
C TYR A 136 -28.38 12.75 6.31
N ASN A 137 -27.36 13.58 6.47
CA ASN A 137 -27.26 14.56 7.55
C ASN A 137 -27.29 13.89 8.93
N ILE A 138 -26.79 12.65 9.01
CA ILE A 138 -26.69 11.86 10.23
C ILE A 138 -25.23 11.43 10.37
N MET A 139 -24.59 11.82 11.46
CA MET A 139 -23.24 11.36 11.79
C MET A 139 -23.30 9.94 12.36
N GLU A 140 -22.64 9.00 11.69
CA GLU A 140 -22.58 7.60 12.07
C GLU A 140 -21.15 7.08 12.09
N LEU A 141 -20.79 6.40 13.18
CA LEU A 141 -19.47 5.77 13.37
C LEU A 141 -19.49 4.26 13.08
N LYS A 142 -20.66 3.70 12.74
CA LYS A 142 -20.84 2.26 12.53
C LYS A 142 -21.66 1.97 11.28
N PRO A 143 -21.33 0.89 10.55
CA PRO A 143 -20.26 -0.06 10.88
C PRO A 143 -18.89 0.48 10.46
N GLN A 144 -17.87 0.18 11.26
CA GLN A 144 -16.49 0.62 11.01
C GLN A 144 -15.69 -0.43 10.26
N LEU A 145 -14.76 0.04 9.43
CA LEU A 145 -13.72 -0.74 8.78
C LEU A 145 -12.37 -0.19 9.21
N TYR A 146 -11.48 -1.05 9.72
CA TYR A 146 -10.13 -0.64 10.06
C TYR A 146 -9.12 -1.68 9.59
N PHE A 147 -7.98 -1.21 9.12
CA PHE A 147 -6.80 -2.02 8.79
C PHE A 147 -5.60 -1.40 9.46
N CYS A 148 -4.73 -2.28 9.94
CA CYS A 148 -3.41 -1.91 10.39
C CYS A 148 -2.45 -2.94 9.78
N GLU A 149 -1.48 -2.52 8.98
CA GLU A 149 -0.51 -3.42 8.35
C GLU A 149 0.91 -3.16 8.87
N ILE A 150 1.57 -4.26 9.30
CA ILE A 150 3.02 -4.43 9.57
C ILE A 150 3.61 -3.64 10.75
N SER A 151 4.15 -4.32 11.76
CA SER A 151 4.81 -3.73 12.94
C SER A 151 6.28 -3.30 12.70
N ILE A 152 6.64 -2.08 13.10
CA ILE A 152 7.96 -1.43 13.13
C ILE A 152 8.36 -1.20 14.60
N PRO A 153 9.23 -1.98 15.24
CA PRO A 153 9.61 -1.71 16.63
C PRO A 153 10.30 -0.32 16.77
N ASP A 154 9.53 0.74 17.04
CA ASP A 154 9.99 2.13 17.04
C ASP A 154 9.96 2.78 18.45
N GLY A 155 9.35 2.10 19.42
CA GLY A 155 9.26 2.60 20.80
C GLY A 155 8.23 3.73 21.05
N GLY A 156 7.32 3.97 20.11
CA GLY A 156 6.23 4.95 20.19
C GLY A 156 6.51 6.31 19.51
N GLU A 157 7.56 6.45 18.71
CA GLU A 157 7.90 7.68 17.95
C GLU A 157 6.92 7.93 16.78
N LEU A 158 6.35 6.88 16.20
CA LEU A 158 5.40 6.97 15.10
C LEU A 158 4.13 7.70 15.54
N ASN A 159 3.62 7.38 16.72
CA ASN A 159 2.46 8.07 17.29
C ASN A 159 2.76 9.56 17.51
N ARG A 160 3.96 9.90 18.02
CA ARG A 160 4.38 11.30 18.20
C ARG A 160 4.50 12.08 16.89
N THR A 161 4.69 11.39 15.77
CA THR A 161 4.76 12.02 14.45
C THR A 161 3.37 12.10 13.80
N VAL A 162 2.63 11.00 13.80
CA VAL A 162 1.34 10.85 13.10
C VAL A 162 0.21 11.62 13.79
N GLU A 163 0.15 11.61 15.12
CA GLU A 163 -0.92 12.28 15.87
C GLU A 163 -0.99 13.79 15.59
N PRO A 164 0.11 14.57 15.67
CA PRO A 164 0.08 15.99 15.33
C PRO A 164 -0.33 16.27 13.89
N ILE A 165 0.13 15.45 12.93
CA ILE A 165 -0.22 15.60 11.51
C ILE A 165 -1.73 15.42 11.35
N LEU A 166 -2.28 14.31 11.82
CA LEU A 166 -3.71 14.02 11.70
C LEU A 166 -4.56 15.07 12.43
N LYS A 167 -4.16 15.54 13.62
CA LYS A 167 -4.85 16.65 14.30
C LYS A 167 -4.84 17.94 13.48
N GLY A 168 -3.70 18.29 12.89
CA GLY A 168 -3.58 19.43 11.97
C GLY A 168 -4.52 19.31 10.78
N LEU A 169 -4.57 18.12 10.16
CA LEU A 169 -5.47 17.84 9.03
C LEU A 169 -6.94 17.88 9.43
N ILE A 170 -7.30 17.43 10.63
CA ILE A 170 -8.68 17.54 11.16
C ILE A 170 -9.07 19.02 11.31
N ASP A 171 -8.18 19.83 11.89
CA ASP A 171 -8.43 21.25 12.03
C ASP A 171 -8.60 21.91 10.67
N GLU A 172 -7.70 21.66 9.71
CA GLU A 172 -7.78 22.16 8.33
C GLU A 172 -9.09 21.74 7.64
N ALA A 173 -9.42 20.44 7.67
CA ALA A 173 -10.63 19.91 7.07
C ALA A 173 -11.90 20.55 7.66
N THR A 174 -11.86 21.00 8.92
CA THR A 174 -13.02 21.56 9.61
C THR A 174 -13.05 23.10 9.63
N MET A 175 -12.07 23.77 8.99
CA MET A 175 -12.07 25.23 8.83
C MET A 175 -13.20 25.74 7.94
N GLU A 176 -13.57 27.02 8.10
CA GLU A 176 -14.66 27.61 7.33
C GLU A 176 -14.45 27.60 5.81
N ASN A 177 -13.19 27.70 5.39
CA ASN A 177 -12.81 27.79 3.98
C ASN A 177 -12.37 26.43 3.40
N SER A 178 -12.54 25.35 4.17
CA SER A 178 -12.14 24.00 3.76
C SER A 178 -12.91 23.54 2.51
N SER A 179 -12.17 23.00 1.55
CA SER A 179 -12.75 22.36 0.36
C SER A 179 -13.36 21.01 0.72
N ARG A 180 -14.63 21.02 1.15
CA ARG A 180 -15.47 19.83 1.39
C ARG A 180 -14.88 18.84 2.40
N TYR A 181 -14.48 19.35 3.56
CA TYR A 181 -14.08 18.53 4.71
C TYR A 181 -12.96 17.52 4.41
N PHE A 182 -11.94 17.97 3.69
CA PHE A 182 -10.84 17.13 3.21
C PHE A 182 -9.50 17.77 3.52
N GLY A 183 -8.53 16.94 3.91
CA GLY A 183 -7.16 17.37 4.19
C GLY A 183 -6.16 16.30 3.73
N LEU A 184 -5.08 16.78 3.11
CA LEU A 184 -3.91 15.99 2.74
C LEU A 184 -2.69 16.58 3.41
N GLY A 185 -1.82 15.75 3.94
CA GLY A 185 -0.55 16.20 4.51
C GLY A 185 0.48 15.12 4.46
N ASP A 186 1.73 15.53 4.52
CA ASP A 186 2.86 14.63 4.64
C ASP A 186 3.99 15.28 5.41
N GLU A 187 4.66 14.49 6.23
CA GLU A 187 5.73 14.96 7.09
C GLU A 187 6.91 14.01 7.04
N SER A 188 8.10 14.54 7.29
CA SER A 188 9.30 13.72 7.39
C SER A 188 9.27 12.90 8.68
N TYR A 189 9.44 11.59 8.54
CA TYR A 189 9.57 10.63 9.63
C TYR A 189 10.95 9.99 9.52
N PHE A 190 11.88 10.37 10.41
CA PHE A 190 13.31 10.07 10.29
C PHE A 190 13.94 10.54 8.95
N GLU A 191 15.26 10.67 8.87
CA GLU A 191 15.98 11.45 7.83
C GLU A 191 15.63 11.17 6.35
N TYR A 192 14.94 10.06 6.02
CA TYR A 192 14.66 9.67 4.63
C TYR A 192 13.28 9.05 4.37
N GLN A 193 12.40 8.96 5.37
CA GLN A 193 11.04 8.45 5.18
C GLN A 193 10.04 9.59 5.36
N ARG A 194 8.93 9.53 4.64
CA ARG A 194 7.81 10.45 4.81
C ARG A 194 6.57 9.65 5.14
N VAL A 195 5.76 10.18 6.04
CA VAL A 195 4.41 9.67 6.29
C VAL A 195 3.44 10.54 5.52
N TYR A 196 2.66 9.91 4.66
CA TYR A 196 1.56 10.53 3.93
C TYR A 196 0.27 10.27 4.71
N SER A 197 -0.55 11.30 4.90
CA SER A 197 -1.76 11.25 5.70
C SER A 197 -2.92 11.96 5.02
N MET A 198 -4.13 11.50 5.33
CA MET A 198 -5.36 12.01 4.75
C MET A 198 -6.53 11.87 5.71
N VAL A 199 -7.43 12.85 5.68
CA VAL A 199 -8.72 12.83 6.36
C VAL A 199 -9.82 13.31 5.42
N GLN A 200 -11.02 12.74 5.54
CA GLN A 200 -12.20 13.20 4.81
C GLN A 200 -13.47 12.94 5.61
N CYS A 201 -14.43 13.86 5.53
CA CYS A 201 -15.81 13.63 5.96
C CYS A 201 -16.77 13.65 4.77
N THR A 202 -17.91 12.96 4.91
CA THR A 202 -18.99 13.11 3.95
C THR A 202 -19.55 14.56 4.02
N PRO A 203 -19.91 15.16 2.88
CA PRO A 203 -20.31 16.57 2.84
C PRO A 203 -21.73 16.83 3.36
N ASP A 204 -22.50 15.80 3.73
CA ASP A 204 -23.86 15.92 4.24
C ASP A 204 -23.95 16.20 5.75
N ILE A 205 -22.85 16.17 6.48
CA ILE A 205 -22.81 16.47 7.92
C ILE A 205 -22.26 17.89 8.21
N SER A 206 -22.48 18.40 9.42
CA SER A 206 -21.94 19.72 9.82
C SER A 206 -20.43 19.66 10.08
N ARG A 207 -19.77 20.83 10.16
CA ARG A 207 -18.34 20.92 10.52
C ARG A 207 -18.06 20.35 11.90
N GLU A 208 -18.94 20.62 12.85
CA GLU A 208 -18.85 20.13 14.23
C GLU A 208 -18.95 18.60 14.25
N GLN A 209 -19.92 18.05 13.50
CA GLN A 209 -20.06 16.60 13.34
C GLN A 209 -18.87 15.98 12.61
N CYS A 210 -18.32 16.65 11.61
CA CYS A 210 -17.12 16.18 10.90
C CYS A 210 -15.93 16.12 11.86
N LYS A 211 -15.70 17.17 12.65
CA LYS A 211 -14.66 17.21 13.67
C LYS A 211 -14.84 16.09 14.69
N GLU A 212 -16.06 15.89 15.17
CA GLU A 212 -16.38 14.80 16.10
C GLU A 212 -16.10 13.43 15.48
N CYS A 213 -16.52 13.19 14.24
CA CYS A 213 -16.26 11.93 13.54
C CYS A 213 -14.77 11.65 13.42
N LEU A 214 -13.99 12.59 12.90
CA LEU A 214 -12.55 12.41 12.69
C LEU A 214 -11.77 12.28 14.00
N MET A 215 -12.16 12.99 15.06
CA MET A 215 -11.54 12.84 16.39
C MET A 215 -11.84 11.48 17.02
N ASN A 216 -13.04 10.92 16.79
CA ASN A 216 -13.32 9.55 17.20
C ASN A 216 -12.47 8.55 16.40
N SER A 217 -12.35 8.74 15.08
CA SER A 217 -11.51 7.91 14.22
C SER A 217 -10.03 7.97 14.59
N LEU A 218 -9.52 9.14 14.98
CA LEU A 218 -8.14 9.32 15.41
C LEU A 218 -7.76 8.34 16.53
N ASN A 219 -8.60 8.17 17.55
CA ASN A 219 -8.31 7.25 18.65
C ASN A 219 -8.09 5.81 18.17
N TYR A 220 -8.85 5.36 17.17
CA TYR A 220 -8.70 4.03 16.58
C TYR A 220 -7.47 3.94 15.68
N THR A 221 -7.20 4.97 14.87
CA THR A 221 -5.99 5.06 14.05
C THR A 221 -4.72 5.06 14.90
N LEU A 222 -4.72 5.75 16.04
CA LEU A 222 -3.59 5.74 16.98
C LEU A 222 -3.47 4.42 17.74
N GLN A 223 -4.57 3.67 17.93
CA GLN A 223 -4.48 2.32 18.48
C GLN A 223 -3.67 1.38 17.56
N CYS A 224 -3.78 1.53 16.23
CA CYS A 224 -2.89 0.85 15.28
C CYS A 224 -1.41 1.27 15.44
N SER A 225 -1.15 2.53 15.78
CA SER A 225 0.22 3.05 15.93
C SER A 225 0.94 2.53 17.18
N ASN A 226 0.21 2.13 18.22
CA ASN A 226 0.80 1.50 19.42
C ASN A 226 1.38 0.10 19.13
N ASP A 227 0.85 -0.57 18.11
CA ASP A 227 1.40 -1.83 17.57
C ASP A 227 2.43 -1.57 16.45
N SER A 228 2.85 -0.31 16.32
CA SER A 228 4.00 0.11 15.52
C SER A 228 3.76 0.02 13.99
N MET A 229 2.56 0.31 13.50
CA MET A 229 2.18 -0.14 12.14
C MET A 229 2.52 0.82 10.98
N MET A 230 3.04 0.31 9.86
CA MET A 230 3.46 1.08 8.67
C MET A 230 2.31 1.81 7.97
N SER A 231 1.12 1.24 7.95
CA SER A 231 -0.06 1.84 7.32
C SER A 231 -1.29 1.61 8.17
N SER A 232 -2.18 2.60 8.20
CA SER A 232 -3.47 2.49 8.85
C SER A 232 -4.54 3.12 8.00
N TYR A 233 -5.68 2.43 7.89
CA TYR A 233 -6.91 2.96 7.34
C TYR A 233 -8.02 2.76 8.35
N HIS A 234 -8.79 3.80 8.64
CA HIS A 234 -10.02 3.73 9.41
C HIS A 234 -11.14 4.44 8.66
N GLY A 235 -12.13 3.68 8.22
CA GLY A 235 -13.33 4.17 7.55
C GLY A 235 -14.57 3.92 8.40
N VAL A 236 -15.37 4.94 8.57
CA VAL A 236 -16.72 4.88 9.11
C VAL A 236 -17.69 5.56 8.13
N PRO A 237 -19.01 5.42 8.28
CA PRO A 237 -19.92 5.92 7.26
C PRO A 237 -19.93 7.44 7.05
N SER A 238 -19.46 8.22 8.02
CA SER A 238 -19.42 9.69 7.95
C SER A 238 -18.03 10.30 7.76
N CYS A 239 -16.97 9.52 7.93
CA CYS A 239 -15.60 9.99 7.72
C CYS A 239 -14.61 8.84 7.56
N PHE A 240 -13.44 9.12 7.00
CA PHE A 240 -12.33 8.19 7.01
C PHE A 240 -10.99 8.91 7.26
N MET A 241 -10.02 8.15 7.70
CA MET A 241 -8.66 8.58 8.02
C MET A 241 -7.66 7.53 7.55
N ARG A 242 -6.54 7.97 6.99
CA ARG A 242 -5.45 7.08 6.56
C ARG A 242 -4.09 7.71 6.80
N TYR A 243 -3.11 6.88 7.14
CA TYR A 243 -1.70 7.21 6.93
C TYR A 243 -0.96 6.03 6.29
N ASP A 244 0.11 6.33 5.55
CA ASP A 244 0.95 5.34 4.86
C ASP A 244 2.36 5.91 4.63
N PHE A 245 3.36 5.04 4.49
CA PHE A 245 4.72 5.43 4.09
C PHE A 245 4.89 5.47 2.57
N VAL A 246 3.95 4.91 1.82
CA VAL A 246 3.88 5.02 0.36
C VAL A 246 2.85 6.07 0.00
N SER A 247 3.21 7.03 -0.86
CA SER A 247 2.24 8.02 -1.32
C SER A 247 1.09 7.36 -2.06
N PHE A 248 -0.14 7.75 -1.71
CA PHE A 248 -1.39 7.27 -2.30
C PHE A 248 -2.23 8.40 -2.93
N TYR A 249 -1.64 9.58 -3.11
CA TYR A 249 -2.22 10.72 -3.82
C TYR A 249 -1.19 11.39 -4.72
N ASN A 250 -1.66 12.15 -5.71
CA ASN A 250 -0.78 12.88 -6.62
C ASN A 250 -0.12 14.04 -5.86
N ILE A 251 1.16 13.86 -5.53
CA ILE A 251 1.94 14.97 -4.99
C ILE A 251 2.25 15.89 -6.17
N SER A 252 1.95 17.18 -6.01
CA SER A 252 2.48 18.21 -6.91
C SER A 252 3.98 18.33 -6.64
N SER A 253 4.77 17.36 -7.13
CA SER A 253 6.22 17.21 -7.04
C SER A 253 6.87 17.94 -5.84
N PRO A 254 7.19 17.26 -4.72
CA PRO A 254 8.29 17.75 -3.91
C PRO A 254 9.52 17.72 -4.82
N SER A 255 10.37 18.75 -4.74
CA SER A 255 11.73 18.66 -5.28
C SER A 255 12.31 17.29 -4.92
N PRO A 256 12.92 16.55 -5.86
CA PRO A 256 13.62 15.33 -5.48
C PRO A 256 14.60 15.71 -4.36
N SER A 257 14.38 15.18 -3.16
CA SER A 257 15.40 15.22 -2.12
C SER A 257 16.71 14.76 -2.78
N PRO A 258 17.85 15.44 -2.53
CA PRO A 258 19.08 15.09 -3.21
C PRO A 258 19.35 13.60 -2.97
N VAL A 259 19.28 12.80 -4.03
CA VAL A 259 19.87 11.47 -4.01
C VAL A 259 21.32 11.74 -3.63
N PRO A 260 21.84 11.16 -2.52
CA PRO A 260 23.24 11.32 -2.18
C PRO A 260 24.04 10.95 -3.43
N PRO A 261 25.07 11.73 -3.83
CA PRO A 261 25.93 11.31 -4.92
C PRO A 261 26.43 9.91 -4.55
N MET A 262 25.97 8.90 -5.30
CA MET A 262 26.41 7.53 -5.13
C MET A 262 27.91 7.57 -5.37
N ALA A 263 28.67 7.53 -4.28
CA ALA A 263 30.11 7.41 -4.35
C ALA A 263 30.37 6.23 -5.27
N THR A 264 31.09 6.49 -6.35
CA THR A 264 31.68 5.47 -7.23
C THR A 264 32.18 4.35 -6.33
N MET A 265 31.48 3.21 -6.31
CA MET A 265 31.91 2.05 -5.54
C MET A 265 33.25 1.63 -6.10
N SER A 266 34.29 1.95 -5.33
CA SER A 266 35.64 1.47 -5.54
C SER A 266 35.58 -0.06 -5.58
N THR A 267 36.05 -0.60 -6.68
CA THR A 267 36.13 -2.03 -7.00
C THR A 267 36.77 -2.83 -5.87
N HIS A 268 36.00 -3.72 -5.23
CA HIS A 268 36.52 -4.83 -4.43
C HIS A 268 35.98 -6.14 -4.98
N SER A 269 36.82 -7.15 -5.17
CA SER A 269 36.48 -8.36 -5.95
C SER A 269 35.44 -9.29 -5.32
N ARG A 270 34.80 -8.88 -4.21
CA ARG A 270 33.89 -9.71 -3.39
C ARG A 270 32.54 -9.06 -3.11
N THR A 271 32.31 -7.87 -3.64
CA THR A 271 30.98 -7.26 -3.78
C THR A 271 30.54 -7.46 -5.23
N THR A 272 29.24 -7.59 -5.50
CA THR A 272 28.76 -7.72 -6.89
C THR A 272 29.26 -6.54 -7.73
N SER A 273 30.09 -6.86 -8.72
CA SER A 273 30.92 -5.89 -9.43
C SER A 273 30.37 -5.72 -10.84
N ASN A 274 30.06 -4.47 -11.20
CA ASN A 274 29.40 -4.00 -12.41
C ASN A 274 27.88 -4.09 -12.40
N GLY A 275 27.26 -3.24 -11.58
CA GLY A 275 25.86 -2.90 -11.76
C GLY A 275 25.69 -1.59 -12.53
N GLY A 276 24.78 -1.60 -13.50
CA GLY A 276 24.26 -0.38 -14.15
C GLY A 276 22.97 0.04 -13.48
N CYS A 277 22.69 1.34 -13.43
CA CYS A 277 21.38 1.84 -13.02
C CYS A 277 20.63 2.38 -14.25
N CYS A 278 19.33 2.08 -14.35
CA CYS A 278 18.43 2.72 -15.29
C CYS A 278 17.60 3.74 -14.52
N LEU A 279 17.83 5.03 -14.80
CA LEU A 279 17.14 6.15 -14.15
C LEU A 279 16.06 6.77 -15.05
N GLU A 280 15.94 6.32 -16.30
CA GLU A 280 15.01 6.86 -17.32
C GLU A 280 13.59 6.28 -17.24
N VAL A 281 13.31 5.48 -16.20
CA VAL A 281 12.03 4.80 -15.96
C VAL A 281 11.39 5.31 -14.68
N GLU A 282 10.05 5.22 -14.61
CA GLU A 282 9.25 5.69 -13.46
C GLU A 282 9.66 5.03 -12.13
N VAL A 283 10.20 3.81 -12.19
CA VAL A 283 10.82 3.12 -11.05
C VAL A 283 12.29 2.82 -11.40
N PRO A 284 13.27 3.46 -10.73
CA PRO A 284 14.69 3.21 -10.99
C PRO A 284 15.06 1.73 -10.85
N LEU A 285 15.80 1.19 -11.82
CA LEU A 285 16.21 -0.21 -11.84
C LEU A 285 17.72 -0.35 -11.59
N LEU A 286 18.08 -1.30 -10.73
CA LEU A 286 19.46 -1.71 -10.51
C LEU A 286 19.69 -3.07 -11.19
N VAL A 287 20.65 -3.12 -12.10
CA VAL A 287 21.06 -4.36 -12.78
C VAL A 287 22.35 -4.82 -12.12
N TYR A 288 22.46 -6.10 -11.78
CA TYR A 288 23.68 -6.71 -11.23
C TYR A 288 24.11 -7.91 -12.06
N GLU A 289 25.36 -8.32 -11.90
CA GLU A 289 25.81 -9.64 -12.37
C GLU A 289 24.95 -10.76 -11.75
N PHE A 290 24.61 -11.75 -12.54
CA PHE A 290 23.87 -12.92 -12.05
C PHE A 290 24.81 -13.87 -11.34
N ILE A 291 24.45 -14.26 -10.12
CA ILE A 291 25.22 -15.18 -9.28
C ILE A 291 24.55 -16.56 -9.29
N SER A 292 25.24 -17.52 -9.90
CA SER A 292 24.68 -18.78 -10.40
C SER A 292 24.37 -19.85 -9.35
N ASN A 293 25.08 -19.89 -8.22
CA ASN A 293 24.87 -20.91 -7.19
C ASN A 293 23.84 -20.51 -6.12
N GLY A 294 23.10 -19.42 -6.30
CA GLY A 294 22.01 -19.02 -5.40
C GLY A 294 22.49 -18.52 -4.04
N THR A 295 21.63 -18.59 -3.02
CA THR A 295 21.90 -18.02 -1.70
C THR A 295 22.51 -19.05 -0.75
N LEU A 296 23.30 -18.60 0.22
CA LEU A 296 23.81 -19.45 1.30
C LEU A 296 22.66 -20.11 2.08
N HIS A 297 21.51 -19.44 2.22
CA HIS A 297 20.30 -20.00 2.83
C HIS A 297 19.89 -21.32 2.14
N ASP A 298 19.88 -21.34 0.81
CA ASP A 298 19.54 -22.52 0.03
C ASP A 298 20.50 -23.68 0.31
N HIS A 299 21.79 -23.39 0.48
CA HIS A 299 22.80 -24.42 0.75
C HIS A 299 22.81 -24.93 2.20
N ILE A 300 22.34 -24.13 3.16
CA ILE A 300 22.25 -24.54 4.57
C ILE A 300 20.97 -25.35 4.82
N HIS A 301 19.85 -24.99 4.19
CA HIS A 301 18.53 -25.51 4.55
C HIS A 301 17.97 -26.54 3.56
N ASN A 302 18.52 -26.68 2.36
CA ASN A 302 18.05 -27.67 1.40
C ASN A 302 18.69 -29.05 1.61
N GLN A 303 17.88 -30.03 2.00
CA GLN A 303 18.29 -31.40 2.32
C GLN A 303 18.79 -32.20 1.10
N GLU A 304 18.57 -31.71 -0.12
CA GLU A 304 19.01 -32.38 -1.35
C GLU A 304 20.46 -32.05 -1.76
N ARG A 305 21.15 -31.13 -1.06
CA ARG A 305 22.54 -30.72 -1.37
C ARG A 305 23.56 -30.96 -0.23
N PRO A 306 23.63 -32.16 0.39
CA PRO A 306 24.53 -32.42 1.51
C PRO A 306 26.02 -32.44 1.15
N SER A 307 26.39 -32.53 -0.14
CA SER A 307 27.80 -32.64 -0.59
C SER A 307 28.59 -31.35 -0.44
N TRP A 308 27.94 -30.19 -0.44
CA TRP A 308 28.60 -28.89 -0.29
C TRP A 308 28.77 -28.49 1.20
N TYR A 309 27.84 -28.92 2.06
CA TYR A 309 27.80 -28.53 3.46
C TYR A 309 28.89 -29.22 4.28
N SER A 310 30.08 -28.60 4.31
CA SER A 310 31.22 -29.02 5.13
C SER A 310 31.59 -27.94 6.13
N TRP A 311 32.14 -28.35 7.28
CA TRP A 311 32.66 -27.41 8.28
C TRP A 311 33.71 -26.46 7.71
N SER A 312 34.54 -26.96 6.79
CA SER A 312 35.54 -26.16 6.06
C SER A 312 34.89 -25.05 5.23
N ASN A 313 33.82 -25.36 4.50
CA ASN A 313 33.07 -24.35 3.73
C ASN A 313 32.36 -23.34 4.64
N CYS A 314 31.79 -23.79 5.76
CA CYS A 314 31.14 -22.91 6.73
C CYS A 314 32.13 -21.89 7.32
N LEU A 315 33.30 -22.36 7.75
CA LEU A 315 34.35 -21.48 8.29
C LEU A 315 34.88 -20.50 7.24
N ARG A 316 35.09 -20.98 6.00
CA ARG A 316 35.53 -20.13 4.89
C ARG A 316 34.54 -18.99 4.65
N ILE A 317 33.26 -19.30 4.49
CA ILE A 317 32.22 -18.30 4.19
C ILE A 317 32.02 -17.33 5.35
N ALA A 318 32.06 -17.81 6.60
CA ALA A 318 31.97 -16.94 7.77
C ALA A 318 33.16 -15.96 7.83
N MET A 319 34.37 -16.44 7.57
CA MET A 319 35.58 -15.62 7.56
C MET A 319 35.55 -14.61 6.40
N ASP A 320 35.19 -15.06 5.21
CA ASP A 320 35.16 -14.20 4.03
C ASP A 320 34.04 -13.14 4.14
N SER A 321 32.86 -13.50 4.66
CA SER A 321 31.77 -12.55 4.96
C SER A 321 32.20 -11.50 5.99
N ALA A 322 32.91 -11.92 7.05
CA ALA A 322 33.43 -10.98 8.05
C ALA A 322 34.48 -10.02 7.46
N ASN A 323 35.34 -10.51 6.56
CA ASN A 323 36.32 -9.68 5.84
C ASN A 323 35.64 -8.69 4.89
N ALA A 324 34.63 -9.13 4.15
CA ALA A 324 33.84 -8.28 3.27
C ALA A 324 33.11 -7.18 4.06
N LEU A 325 32.54 -7.52 5.23
CA LEU A 325 31.93 -6.54 6.13
C LEU A 325 32.96 -5.55 6.69
N ALA A 326 34.11 -6.03 7.14
CA ALA A 326 35.19 -5.16 7.61
C ALA A 326 35.64 -4.17 6.52
N TYR A 327 35.71 -4.63 5.27
CA TYR A 327 36.00 -3.77 4.13
C TYR A 327 34.91 -2.72 3.89
N ILE A 328 33.64 -3.13 3.85
CA ILE A 328 32.51 -2.21 3.64
C ILE A 328 32.42 -1.17 4.77
N HIS A 329 32.68 -1.59 6.01
CA HIS A 329 32.74 -0.70 7.18
C HIS A 329 33.93 0.28 7.11
N SER A 330 35.01 -0.05 6.39
CA SER A 330 36.10 0.90 6.12
C SER A 330 35.74 1.98 5.10
N LEU A 331 34.67 1.76 4.31
CA LEU A 331 34.08 2.70 3.36
C LEU A 331 32.90 3.51 3.96
N PRO A 332 32.94 3.77 5.27
CA PRO A 332 31.79 4.14 6.11
C PRO A 332 30.40 3.58 5.77
N ILE A 333 30.28 2.38 5.19
CA ILE A 333 28.96 1.80 4.87
C ILE A 333 28.60 0.77 5.94
N ILE A 334 27.38 0.83 6.50
CA ILE A 334 26.79 -0.22 7.35
C ILE A 334 25.74 -0.97 6.52
N HIS A 335 25.84 -2.30 6.43
CA HIS A 335 24.93 -3.08 5.58
C HIS A 335 23.50 -3.21 6.15
N ARG A 336 23.38 -3.46 7.45
CA ARG A 336 22.12 -3.53 8.24
C ARG A 336 21.13 -4.67 7.88
N ASP A 337 21.48 -5.62 7.01
CA ASP A 337 20.63 -6.79 6.74
C ASP A 337 21.48 -8.01 6.33
N ILE A 338 22.44 -8.36 7.19
CA ILE A 338 23.30 -9.53 6.94
C ILE A 338 22.61 -10.78 7.44
N LYS A 339 22.32 -11.69 6.50
CA LYS A 339 21.68 -12.98 6.70
C LYS A 339 22.08 -13.95 5.60
N SER A 340 21.81 -15.24 5.79
CA SER A 340 22.19 -16.27 4.81
C SER A 340 21.49 -16.11 3.45
N SER A 341 20.32 -15.47 3.37
CA SER A 341 19.67 -15.18 2.08
C SER A 341 20.28 -14.00 1.32
N ASN A 342 21.06 -13.15 1.99
CA ASN A 342 21.76 -12.00 1.38
C ASN A 342 23.26 -12.29 1.12
N ILE A 343 23.67 -13.55 1.26
CA ILE A 343 25.00 -14.02 0.91
C ILE A 343 24.83 -14.94 -0.30
N LEU A 344 25.24 -14.48 -1.47
CA LEU A 344 25.19 -15.24 -2.71
C LEU A 344 26.49 -16.02 -2.90
N LEU A 345 26.41 -17.15 -3.60
CA LEU A 345 27.57 -17.97 -3.93
C LEU A 345 27.77 -18.01 -5.44
N ASP A 346 28.97 -17.68 -5.91
CA ASP A 346 29.31 -17.77 -7.34
C ASP A 346 29.70 -19.19 -7.78
N ASP A 347 30.06 -19.36 -9.06
CA ASP A 347 30.46 -20.65 -9.64
C ASP A 347 31.62 -21.34 -8.89
N SER A 348 32.46 -20.56 -8.20
CA SER A 348 33.58 -21.06 -7.38
C SER A 348 33.20 -21.29 -5.91
N TYR A 349 31.93 -21.07 -5.57
CA TYR A 349 31.43 -21.00 -4.20
C TYR A 349 32.16 -19.95 -3.36
N ALA A 350 32.60 -18.85 -3.97
CA ALA A 350 33.01 -17.66 -3.25
C ALA A 350 31.77 -16.86 -2.86
N GLU A 351 31.80 -16.22 -1.69
CA GLU A 351 30.69 -15.43 -1.18
C GLU A 351 30.64 -14.06 -1.86
N LYS A 352 29.42 -13.56 -2.06
CA LYS A 352 29.17 -12.16 -2.39
C LYS A 352 28.03 -11.64 -1.53
N ILE A 353 28.30 -10.58 -0.79
CA ILE A 353 27.28 -9.87 -0.03
C ILE A 353 26.39 -9.11 -1.01
N SER A 354 25.07 -9.26 -0.86
CA SER A 354 24.05 -8.64 -1.70
C SER A 354 22.98 -7.91 -0.88
N ASP A 355 22.10 -7.21 -1.58
CA ASP A 355 20.94 -6.52 -1.01
C ASP A 355 21.30 -5.39 -0.02
N PHE A 356 21.86 -4.33 -0.58
CA PHE A 356 22.21 -3.12 0.14
C PHE A 356 21.00 -2.18 0.37
N GLY A 357 19.76 -2.65 0.19
CA GLY A 357 18.55 -1.83 0.33
C GLY A 357 18.38 -1.22 1.72
N ALA A 358 18.87 -1.91 2.75
CA ALA A 358 18.90 -1.43 4.14
C ALA A 358 20.18 -0.65 4.50
N SER A 359 21.17 -0.57 3.60
CA SER A 359 22.50 -0.05 3.91
C SER A 359 22.53 1.47 4.08
N ARG A 360 23.47 1.98 4.88
CA ARG A 360 23.62 3.41 5.17
C ARG A 360 25.09 3.83 5.19
N LEU A 361 25.34 5.06 4.77
CA LEU A 361 26.63 5.72 4.90
C LEU A 361 26.68 6.45 6.25
N ILE A 362 27.75 6.25 7.01
CA ILE A 362 28.05 7.04 8.21
C ILE A 362 28.72 8.34 7.76
N PRO A 363 28.15 9.52 8.07
CA PRO A 363 28.82 10.80 7.84
C PRO A 363 30.19 10.83 8.54
N LEU A 364 31.20 11.41 7.88
CA LEU A 364 32.60 11.43 8.35
C LEU A 364 32.81 12.02 9.76
N ASN A 365 31.83 12.75 10.31
CA ASN A 365 31.89 13.41 11.61
C ASN A 365 31.08 12.70 12.70
N GLU A 366 30.47 11.54 12.41
CA GLU A 366 29.61 10.82 13.35
C GLU A 366 30.21 9.46 13.71
N THR A 367 30.12 9.11 15.00
CA THR A 367 30.63 7.83 15.53
C THR A 367 29.55 6.75 15.61
N HIS A 368 28.28 7.15 15.45
CA HIS A 368 27.11 6.30 15.56
C HIS A 368 26.00 6.87 14.69
N LEU A 369 25.16 6.00 14.15
CA LEU A 369 23.97 6.35 13.38
C LEU A 369 22.74 5.92 14.17
N SER A 370 21.90 6.87 14.59
CA SER A 370 20.61 6.58 15.22
C SER A 370 19.54 6.40 14.14
N THR A 371 19.47 5.18 13.59
CA THR A 371 18.49 4.79 12.57
C THR A 371 17.42 3.87 13.14
N VAL A 372 16.20 3.89 12.57
CA VAL A 372 15.18 2.85 12.81
C VAL A 372 15.80 1.46 12.65
N VAL A 373 15.47 0.50 13.49
CA VAL A 373 15.99 -0.87 13.36
C VAL A 373 15.54 -1.43 12.01
N GLN A 374 16.48 -1.68 11.10
CA GLN A 374 16.25 -2.37 9.83
C GLN A 374 17.08 -3.64 9.80
N GLY A 375 16.54 -4.64 9.11
CA GLY A 375 17.14 -5.95 8.95
C GLY A 375 16.11 -7.05 9.20
N THR A 376 16.54 -8.28 9.06
CA THR A 376 15.65 -9.44 9.12
C THR A 376 15.51 -9.95 10.55
N LEU A 377 14.27 -10.13 10.99
CA LEU A 377 13.95 -10.66 12.32
C LEU A 377 14.70 -11.99 12.57
N GLY A 378 15.41 -12.07 13.70
CA GLY A 378 16.26 -13.20 14.06
C GLY A 378 17.74 -13.08 13.62
N TYR A 379 18.06 -12.09 12.79
CA TYR A 379 19.43 -11.76 12.35
C TYR A 379 19.87 -10.34 12.74
N LEU A 380 18.98 -9.57 13.38
CA LEU A 380 19.28 -8.24 13.91
C LEU A 380 20.35 -8.32 15.01
N ASP A 381 21.26 -7.35 15.03
CA ASP A 381 22.19 -7.21 16.15
C ASP A 381 21.44 -6.75 17.41
N PRO A 382 21.86 -7.23 18.61
CA PRO A 382 21.13 -7.03 19.86
C PRO A 382 21.16 -5.59 20.41
#